data_AF-A0A954VQZ5-F1
#
_entry.id   AF-A0A954VQZ5-F1
#
_cell.length_a   1.000
_cell.length_b   1.000
_cell.length_c   1.000
_cell.angle_alpha   90.00
_cell.angle_beta   90.00
_cell.angle_gamma   90.00
#
_symmetry.space_group_name_H-M   'P 1'
#
loop_
_entity.id
_entity.type
_entity.pdbx_description
1 polymer ?
#
loop_
_entity_poly.entity_id
_entity_poly.type
_entity_poly.pdbx_seq_one_letter_code
_entity_poly.pdbx_strand_id
1 'polypeptide(L)'
;IVQQRLENECDVDLVQTAPNVTYEIVNKRGETIEIHKPQDVPDAGDIEEFRQPIVRVNFVVPIEQIGQVMKLSQDRRGIQQSTEYISPTRAMVTYDLPLAEVIYDLHDKLKSATRGYGTMDYELLGYEAANLVRMDILVNGNRVDALSVICDRADSDRRGRAVVKKLKEEIDRH
;
A
#
# COMPACT_ATOMS: atom_id res chain seq x y z
N ILE A 1 11.06 14.15 -9.83
CA ILE A 1 11.66 15.47 -10.15
C ILE A 1 12.89 15.75 -9.29
N VAL A 2 12.84 15.67 -7.95
CA VAL A 2 14.04 15.81 -7.09
C VAL A 2 15.04 14.66 -7.29
N GLN A 3 14.55 13.43 -7.39
CA GLN A 3 15.34 12.22 -7.67
C GLN A 3 16.20 12.32 -8.94
N GLN A 4 15.54 12.60 -10.07
CA GLN A 4 16.20 12.69 -11.37
C GLN A 4 17.21 13.85 -11.45
N ARG A 5 17.12 14.83 -10.55
CA ARG A 5 18.15 15.86 -10.41
C ARG A 5 19.33 15.38 -9.56
N LEU A 6 19.08 14.69 -8.44
CA LEU A 6 20.13 14.19 -7.56
C LEU A 6 20.95 13.04 -8.18
N GLU A 7 20.34 12.12 -8.93
CA GLU A 7 21.06 11.05 -9.62
C GLU A 7 22.01 11.62 -10.71
N ASN A 8 21.54 12.64 -11.45
CA ASN A 8 22.34 13.31 -12.48
C ASN A 8 23.42 14.24 -11.90
N GLU A 9 23.19 14.84 -10.73
CA GLU A 9 24.12 15.80 -10.10
C GLU A 9 25.12 15.13 -9.15
N CYS A 10 24.84 13.92 -8.61
CA CYS A 10 25.65 13.32 -7.54
C CYS A 10 26.24 11.92 -7.83
N ASP A 11 25.95 11.28 -8.96
CA ASP A 11 26.47 9.93 -9.32
C ASP A 11 26.27 8.90 -8.18
N VAL A 12 25.09 8.95 -7.54
CA VAL A 12 24.66 8.03 -6.49
C VAL A 12 23.44 7.25 -6.98
N ASP A 13 23.53 5.92 -6.98
CA ASP A 13 22.38 5.04 -7.17
C ASP A 13 21.40 5.19 -5.99
N LEU A 14 20.33 5.94 -6.21
CA LEU A 14 19.31 6.18 -5.20
C LEU A 14 18.30 5.01 -5.19
N VAL A 15 18.45 4.07 -4.25
CA VAL A 15 17.42 3.06 -4.00
C VAL A 15 16.26 3.73 -3.25
N GLN A 16 15.13 3.94 -3.91
CA GLN A 16 13.91 4.39 -3.22
C GLN A 16 13.40 3.29 -2.28
N THR A 17 13.42 3.56 -0.98
CA THR A 17 12.57 2.84 -0.03
C THR A 17 11.14 3.33 -0.22
N ALA A 18 10.18 2.42 -0.37
CA ALA A 18 8.76 2.77 -0.32
C ALA A 18 8.49 3.58 0.97
N PRO A 19 7.64 4.63 0.94
CA PRO A 19 7.31 5.38 2.14
C PRO A 19 6.77 4.40 3.20
N ASN A 20 7.33 4.45 4.41
CA ASN A 20 6.90 3.56 5.49
C ASN A 20 5.49 3.97 5.94
N VAL A 21 4.59 2.98 6.01
CA VAL A 21 3.27 3.15 6.61
C VAL A 21 3.42 2.93 8.11
N THR A 22 3.10 3.96 8.90
CA THR A 22 2.93 3.78 10.34
C THR A 22 1.57 3.17 10.60
N TYR A 23 1.52 2.11 11.40
CA TYR A 23 0.28 1.51 11.89
C TYR A 23 0.12 1.80 13.38
N GLU A 24 -1.07 1.56 13.92
CA GLU A 24 -1.34 1.68 15.36
C GLU A 24 -1.81 0.34 15.90
N ILE A 25 -1.35 -0.03 17.08
CA ILE A 25 -1.86 -1.17 17.84
C ILE A 25 -2.42 -0.65 19.16
N VAL A 26 -3.68 -0.97 19.42
CA VAL A 26 -4.26 -0.85 20.76
C VAL A 26 -3.97 -2.15 21.48
N ASN A 27 -3.23 -2.07 22.59
CA ASN A 27 -2.96 -3.24 23.41
C ASN A 27 -4.14 -3.56 24.35
N LYS A 28 -4.11 -4.71 25.02
CA LYS A 28 -5.14 -5.11 26.00
C LYS A 28 -5.29 -4.18 27.22
N ARG A 29 -4.36 -3.25 27.42
CA ARG A 29 -4.42 -2.22 28.47
C ARG A 29 -5.08 -0.93 27.96
N GLY A 30 -5.42 -0.85 26.68
CA GLY A 30 -5.98 0.33 26.03
C GLY A 30 -4.94 1.37 25.59
N GLU A 31 -3.65 1.06 25.68
CA GLU A 31 -2.58 1.95 25.22
C GLU A 31 -2.40 1.79 23.70
N THR A 32 -2.20 2.90 22.99
CA THR A 32 -1.93 2.90 21.55
C THR A 32 -0.42 2.97 21.32
N ILE A 33 0.10 2.05 20.51
CA ILE A 33 1.50 1.92 20.16
C ILE A 33 1.64 2.12 18.66
N GLU A 34 2.53 3.03 18.24
CA GLU A 34 2.87 3.21 16.84
C GLU A 34 3.83 2.12 16.35
N ILE A 35 3.57 1.60 15.15
CA ILE A 35 4.31 0.51 14.53
C ILE A 35 4.86 1.05 13.21
N HIS A 36 6.18 1.28 13.17
CA HIS A 36 6.85 1.83 11.98
C HIS A 36 7.42 0.75 11.06
N LYS A 37 7.71 -0.44 11.61
CA LYS A 37 8.16 -1.60 10.85
C LYS A 37 7.47 -2.87 11.33
N PRO A 38 7.36 -3.91 10.48
CA PRO A 38 6.70 -5.17 10.85
C PRO A 38 7.30 -5.84 12.10
N GLN A 39 8.59 -5.64 12.37
CA GLN A 39 9.25 -6.19 13.56
C GLN A 39 8.73 -5.62 14.87
N ASP A 40 8.18 -4.39 14.85
CA ASP A 40 7.66 -3.74 16.06
C ASP A 40 6.30 -4.31 16.46
N VAL A 41 5.66 -5.11 15.57
CA VAL A 41 4.39 -5.78 15.87
C VAL A 41 4.61 -6.77 17.02
N PRO A 42 3.93 -6.58 18.17
CA PRO A 42 4.04 -7.47 19.32
C PRO A 42 3.39 -8.82 19.03
N ASP A 43 3.52 -9.75 19.97
CA ASP A 43 2.87 -11.05 19.85
C ASP A 43 1.34 -10.88 19.81
N ALA A 44 0.67 -11.72 19.01
CA ALA A 44 -0.77 -11.61 18.77
C ALA A 44 -1.62 -11.70 20.05
N GLY A 45 -1.08 -12.26 21.13
CA GLY A 45 -1.74 -12.33 22.43
C GLY A 45 -1.92 -10.97 23.13
N ASP A 46 -1.16 -9.94 22.74
CA ASP A 46 -1.17 -8.62 23.38
C ASP A 46 -1.93 -7.56 22.58
N ILE A 47 -2.35 -7.90 21.36
CA ILE A 47 -3.06 -7.02 20.42
C ILE A 47 -4.57 -7.11 20.69
N GLU A 48 -5.19 -5.97 21.02
CA GLU A 48 -6.65 -5.83 21.08
C GLU A 48 -7.18 -5.36 19.72
N GLU A 49 -6.61 -4.29 19.17
CA GLU A 49 -6.94 -3.78 17.83
C GLU A 49 -5.67 -3.48 17.03
N PHE A 50 -5.68 -3.83 15.75
CA PHE A 50 -4.65 -3.44 14.81
C PHE A 50 -5.25 -2.47 13.80
N ARG A 51 -4.76 -1.24 13.78
CA ARG A 51 -5.30 -0.15 12.98
C ARG A 51 -4.34 0.27 11.88
N GLN A 52 -4.89 0.55 10.70
CA GLN A 52 -4.17 1.06 9.54
C GLN A 52 -4.57 2.50 9.25
N PRO A 53 -3.66 3.30 8.68
CA PRO A 53 -3.99 4.63 8.20
C PRO A 53 -4.87 4.54 6.95
N ILE A 54 -5.96 5.29 6.95
CA ILE A 54 -6.88 5.48 5.84
C ILE A 54 -6.62 6.84 5.21
N VAL A 55 -6.57 6.87 3.90
CA VAL A 55 -6.44 8.10 3.12
C VAL A 55 -7.64 8.31 2.21
N ARG A 56 -8.03 9.56 2.02
CA ARG A 56 -8.93 9.96 0.95
C ARG A 56 -8.11 10.19 -0.29
N VAL A 57 -8.44 9.47 -1.35
CA VAL A 57 -7.76 9.55 -2.64
C VAL A 57 -8.71 10.17 -3.66
N ASN A 58 -8.26 11.23 -4.32
CA ASN A 58 -8.96 11.85 -5.43
C ASN A 58 -8.30 11.40 -6.74
N PHE A 59 -9.07 10.77 -7.62
CA PHE A 59 -8.61 10.36 -8.95
C PHE A 59 -9.22 11.28 -9.99
N VAL A 60 -8.40 11.96 -10.79
CA VAL A 60 -8.87 12.73 -11.95
C VAL A 60 -8.55 11.95 -13.23
N VAL A 61 -9.61 11.49 -13.91
CA VAL A 61 -9.49 10.51 -15.00
C VAL A 61 -10.43 10.83 -16.16
N PRO A 62 -10.13 10.38 -17.39
CA PRO A 62 -11.08 10.39 -18.50
C PRO A 62 -12.36 9.61 -18.16
N ILE A 63 -13.51 10.10 -18.62
CA ILE A 63 -14.82 9.49 -18.31
C ILE A 63 -14.89 8.03 -18.77
N GLU A 64 -14.32 7.71 -19.94
CA GLU A 64 -14.28 6.33 -20.46
C GLU A 64 -13.52 5.33 -19.57
N GLN A 65 -12.71 5.81 -18.63
CA GLN A 65 -11.82 4.99 -17.78
C GLN A 65 -12.29 4.91 -16.32
N ILE A 66 -13.36 5.61 -15.93
CA ILE A 66 -13.91 5.59 -14.56
C ILE A 66 -14.10 4.16 -14.06
N GLY A 67 -14.72 3.29 -14.86
CA GLY A 67 -14.99 1.90 -14.45
C GLY A 67 -13.73 1.10 -14.10
N GLN A 68 -12.61 1.35 -14.80
CA GLN A 68 -11.35 0.67 -14.49
C GLN A 68 -10.76 1.14 -13.16
N VAL A 69 -10.89 2.45 -12.87
CA VAL A 69 -10.42 3.06 -11.63
C VAL A 69 -11.28 2.62 -10.45
N MET A 70 -12.60 2.58 -10.61
CA MET A 70 -13.52 2.06 -9.60
C MET A 70 -13.19 0.61 -9.25
N LYS A 71 -12.97 -0.24 -10.25
CA LYS A 71 -12.56 -1.63 -10.04
C LYS A 71 -11.22 -1.71 -9.31
N LEU A 72 -10.23 -0.94 -9.74
CA LEU A 72 -8.90 -0.89 -9.11
C LEU A 72 -8.98 -0.50 -7.62
N SER A 73 -9.83 0.47 -7.28
CA SER A 73 -10.06 0.88 -5.89
C SER A 73 -10.82 -0.19 -5.09
N GLN A 74 -11.84 -0.82 -5.67
CA GLN A 74 -12.62 -1.88 -5.01
C GLN A 74 -11.80 -3.14 -4.73
N ASP A 75 -10.94 -3.54 -5.67
CA ASP A 75 -10.00 -4.66 -5.50
C ASP A 75 -9.02 -4.42 -4.31
N ARG A 76 -8.93 -3.18 -3.83
CA ARG A 76 -8.11 -2.73 -2.69
C ARG A 76 -8.94 -2.35 -1.46
N ARG A 77 -10.18 -2.82 -1.38
CA ARG A 77 -11.13 -2.51 -0.27
C ARG A 77 -11.48 -1.02 -0.17
N GLY A 78 -11.37 -0.28 -1.28
CA GLY A 78 -11.73 1.13 -1.32
C GLY A 78 -13.23 1.35 -1.17
N ILE A 79 -13.59 2.34 -0.34
CA ILE A 79 -14.97 2.78 -0.15
C ILE A 79 -15.19 4.03 -1.00
N GLN A 80 -16.10 3.96 -1.96
CA GLN A 80 -16.41 5.08 -2.83
C GLN A 80 -17.10 6.19 -2.03
N GLN A 81 -16.61 7.42 -2.17
CA GLN A 81 -17.19 8.60 -1.52
C GLN A 81 -18.04 9.41 -2.51
N SER A 82 -17.48 9.72 -3.68
CA SER A 82 -18.19 10.53 -4.69
C SER A 82 -17.67 10.29 -6.10
N THR A 83 -18.44 10.78 -7.06
CA THR A 83 -18.02 10.90 -8.46
C THR A 83 -18.59 12.19 -9.03
N GLU A 84 -17.70 13.06 -9.48
CA GLU A 84 -18.02 14.41 -9.95
C GLU A 84 -17.50 14.60 -11.37
N TYR A 85 -18.38 15.00 -12.28
CA TYR A 85 -18.00 15.29 -13.66
C TYR A 85 -17.49 16.73 -13.75
N ILE A 86 -16.17 16.89 -13.67
CA ILE A 86 -15.50 18.20 -13.72
C ILE A 86 -15.51 18.82 -15.13
N SER A 87 -15.69 18.02 -16.18
CA SER A 87 -15.87 18.48 -17.56
C SER A 87 -16.54 17.40 -18.42
N PRO A 88 -16.91 17.68 -19.69
CA PRO A 88 -17.46 16.67 -20.60
C PRO A 88 -16.53 15.48 -20.90
N THR A 89 -15.24 15.56 -20.53
CA THR A 89 -14.24 14.52 -20.82
C THR A 89 -13.54 13.98 -19.58
N ARG A 90 -13.76 14.59 -18.40
CA ARG A 90 -13.04 14.26 -17.17
C ARG A 90 -14.00 14.13 -16.00
N ALA A 91 -13.72 13.17 -15.13
CA ALA A 91 -14.36 13.02 -13.84
C ALA A 91 -13.31 12.97 -12.73
N MET A 92 -13.72 13.48 -11.57
CA MET A 92 -13.06 13.24 -10.30
C MET A 92 -13.81 12.11 -9.59
N VAL A 93 -13.09 11.07 -9.20
CA VAL A 93 -13.63 9.94 -8.45
C VAL A 93 -12.92 9.89 -7.12
N THR A 94 -13.65 9.91 -6.01
CA THR A 94 -13.07 9.96 -4.67
C THR A 94 -13.34 8.66 -3.92
N TYR A 95 -12.29 8.11 -3.31
CA TYR A 95 -12.34 6.87 -2.53
C TYR A 95 -11.57 7.04 -1.22
N ASP A 96 -12.05 6.39 -0.17
CA ASP A 96 -11.27 6.17 1.04
C ASP A 96 -10.59 4.80 0.92
N LEU A 97 -9.28 4.76 1.08
CA LEU A 97 -8.42 3.59 0.83
C LEU A 97 -7.40 3.41 1.96
N PRO A 98 -7.00 2.17 2.29
CA PRO A 98 -5.83 1.94 3.14
C PRO A 98 -4.57 2.52 2.49
N LEU A 99 -3.79 3.31 3.23
CA LEU A 99 -2.55 3.91 2.71
C LEU A 99 -1.58 2.85 2.18
N ALA A 100 -1.50 1.71 2.85
CA ALA A 100 -0.69 0.56 2.43
C ALA A 100 -1.01 0.09 1.01
N GLU A 101 -2.28 0.17 0.60
CA GLU A 101 -2.70 -0.16 -0.77
C GLU A 101 -2.40 0.96 -1.77
N VAL A 102 -2.35 2.22 -1.32
CA VAL A 102 -2.01 3.37 -2.17
C VAL A 102 -0.52 3.39 -2.50
N ILE A 103 0.33 3.15 -1.50
CA ILE A 103 1.78 3.10 -1.72
C ILE A 103 2.20 1.83 -2.47
N TYR A 104 1.39 0.77 -2.39
CA TYR A 104 1.63 -0.49 -3.09
C TYR A 104 1.05 -0.40 -4.51
N ASP A 105 1.91 -0.08 -5.48
CA ASP A 105 1.70 -0.10 -6.94
C ASP A 105 0.45 0.61 -7.51
N LEU A 106 -0.34 1.33 -6.70
CA LEU A 106 -1.59 1.96 -7.16
C LEU A 106 -1.34 3.01 -8.24
N HIS A 107 -0.32 3.84 -8.08
CA HIS A 107 0.05 4.86 -9.07
C HIS A 107 0.38 4.24 -10.44
N ASP A 108 1.12 3.13 -10.46
CA ASP A 108 1.50 2.45 -11.70
C ASP A 108 0.31 1.74 -12.35
N LYS A 109 -0.53 1.09 -11.52
CA LYS A 109 -1.79 0.50 -11.98
C LYS A 109 -2.76 1.55 -12.52
N LEU A 110 -2.84 2.72 -11.89
CA LEU A 110 -3.64 3.84 -12.35
C LEU A 110 -3.17 4.31 -13.74
N LYS A 111 -1.86 4.54 -13.90
CA LYS A 111 -1.30 4.93 -15.21
C LYS A 111 -1.59 3.88 -16.28
N SER A 112 -1.45 2.59 -15.96
CA SER A 112 -1.78 1.52 -16.90
C SER A 112 -3.27 1.51 -17.27
N ALA A 113 -4.17 1.60 -16.29
CA ALA A 113 -5.62 1.60 -16.49
C ALA A 113 -6.10 2.82 -17.30
N THR A 114 -5.41 3.94 -17.13
CA THR A 114 -5.80 5.22 -17.73
C THR A 114 -5.00 5.61 -18.97
N ARG A 115 -4.12 4.71 -19.46
CA ARG A 115 -3.17 5.01 -20.55
C ARG A 115 -2.31 6.26 -20.27
N GLY A 116 -1.99 6.48 -19.01
CA GLY A 116 -1.19 7.60 -18.52
C GLY A 116 -1.96 8.92 -18.29
N TYR A 117 -3.27 8.96 -18.56
CA TYR A 117 -4.05 10.19 -18.44
C TYR A 117 -4.62 10.43 -17.04
N GLY A 118 -4.59 9.45 -16.14
CA GLY A 118 -5.08 9.57 -14.78
C GLY A 118 -4.05 10.20 -13.84
N THR A 119 -4.52 11.08 -12.97
CA THR A 119 -3.75 11.64 -11.86
C THR A 119 -4.43 11.32 -10.54
N MET A 120 -3.65 11.32 -9.46
CA MET A 120 -4.19 11.15 -8.12
C MET A 120 -3.44 11.99 -7.09
N ASP A 121 -4.17 12.42 -6.07
CA ASP A 121 -3.66 12.97 -4.82
C ASP A 121 -4.38 12.28 -3.66
N TYR A 122 -3.79 12.37 -2.46
CA TYR A 122 -4.41 11.82 -1.28
C TYR A 122 -4.08 12.60 -0.02
N GLU A 123 -4.98 12.52 0.96
CA GLU A 123 -4.83 13.08 2.29
C GLU A 123 -5.14 12.05 3.37
N LEU A 124 -4.44 12.13 4.51
CA LEU A 124 -4.67 11.24 5.65
C LEU A 124 -5.98 11.61 6.35
N LEU A 125 -6.89 10.64 6.50
CA LEU A 125 -8.13 10.79 7.24
C LEU A 125 -7.98 10.39 8.71
N GLY A 126 -7.15 9.39 8.99
CA GLY A 126 -6.95 8.85 10.34
C GLY A 126 -6.67 7.36 10.30
N TYR A 127 -6.91 6.69 11.43
CA TYR A 127 -6.67 5.26 11.59
C TYR A 127 -7.96 4.49 11.80
N GLU A 128 -8.06 3.31 11.18
CA GLU A 128 -9.20 2.40 11.28
C GLU A 128 -8.73 1.00 11.63
N ALA A 129 -9.48 0.31 12.50
CA ALA A 129 -9.23 -1.09 12.83
C ALA A 129 -9.42 -1.99 11.60
N ALA A 130 -8.47 -2.90 11.37
CA ALA A 130 -8.49 -3.83 10.25
C ALA A 130 -7.93 -5.20 10.66
N ASN A 131 -8.27 -6.23 9.89
CA ASN A 131 -7.78 -7.59 10.13
C ASN A 131 -6.37 -7.77 9.56
N LEU A 132 -5.40 -7.12 10.19
CA LEU A 132 -4.02 -7.09 9.74
C LEU A 132 -3.20 -8.24 10.34
N VAL A 133 -2.18 -8.67 9.60
CA VAL A 133 -1.20 -9.67 10.04
C VAL A 133 0.20 -9.23 9.66
N ARG A 134 1.18 -9.55 10.51
CA ARG A 134 2.59 -9.60 10.11
C ARG A 134 2.83 -10.88 9.32
N MET A 135 3.29 -10.73 8.09
CA MET A 135 3.74 -11.84 7.25
C MET A 135 5.27 -11.82 7.21
N ASP A 136 5.89 -12.88 7.74
CA ASP A 136 7.34 -13.07 7.73
C ASP A 136 7.75 -14.03 6.59
N ILE A 137 8.85 -13.72 5.92
CA ILE A 137 9.47 -14.62 4.93
C ILE A 137 10.71 -15.27 5.56
N LEU A 138 10.76 -16.60 5.50
CA LEU A 138 11.90 -17.38 5.99
C LEU A 138 12.68 -17.94 4.81
N VAL A 139 13.99 -17.75 4.81
CA VAL A 139 14.93 -18.34 3.86
C VAL A 139 15.86 -19.27 4.63
N ASN A 140 15.86 -20.55 4.26
CA ASN A 140 16.59 -21.59 4.99
C ASN A 140 16.27 -21.62 6.51
N GLY A 141 15.01 -21.41 6.87
CA GLY A 141 14.54 -21.37 8.26
C GLY A 141 14.85 -20.07 9.01
N ASN A 142 15.62 -19.14 8.44
CA ASN A 142 15.93 -17.86 9.04
C ASN A 142 14.99 -16.77 8.52
N ARG A 143 14.42 -15.97 9.43
CA ARG A 143 13.62 -14.81 9.05
C ARG A 143 14.47 -13.80 8.28
N VAL A 144 13.93 -13.30 7.17
CA VAL A 144 14.52 -12.19 6.42
C VAL A 144 13.67 -10.96 6.67
N ASP A 145 14.13 -10.18 7.64
CA ASP A 145 13.47 -8.98 8.14
C ASP A 145 13.09 -7.96 7.06
N ALA A 146 13.94 -7.78 6.06
CA ALA A 146 13.70 -6.86 4.94
C ALA A 146 12.53 -7.28 4.03
N LEU A 147 12.06 -8.53 4.15
CA LEU A 147 10.96 -9.09 3.37
C LEU A 147 9.67 -9.26 4.20
N SER A 148 9.74 -9.02 5.51
CA SER A 148 8.54 -9.01 6.35
C SER A 148 7.65 -7.82 5.98
N VAL A 149 6.34 -8.02 5.96
CA VAL A 149 5.35 -6.98 5.64
C VAL A 149 4.12 -7.08 6.53
N ILE A 150 3.44 -5.97 6.74
CA ILE A 150 2.09 -5.95 7.33
C ILE A 150 1.10 -5.92 6.17
N CYS A 151 0.10 -6.80 6.20
CA CYS A 151 -0.95 -6.84 5.19
C CYS A 151 -2.28 -7.32 5.78
N ASP A 152 -3.35 -7.14 5.04
CA ASP A 152 -4.64 -7.72 5.39
C ASP A 152 -4.57 -9.26 5.35
N ARG A 153 -5.19 -9.91 6.34
CA ARG A 153 -5.19 -11.36 6.50
C ARG A 153 -5.69 -12.08 5.25
N ALA A 154 -6.70 -11.54 4.58
CA ALA A 154 -7.26 -12.15 3.37
C ALA A 154 -6.26 -12.17 2.20
N ASP A 155 -5.29 -11.27 2.18
CA ASP A 155 -4.26 -11.19 1.14
C ASP A 155 -2.96 -11.92 1.47
N SER A 156 -2.75 -12.28 2.75
CA SER A 156 -1.49 -12.82 3.24
C SER A 156 -0.97 -14.02 2.44
N ASP A 157 -1.79 -15.05 2.19
CA ASP A 157 -1.37 -16.23 1.43
C ASP A 157 -0.99 -15.88 -0.02
N ARG A 158 -1.83 -15.09 -0.71
CA ARG A 158 -1.59 -14.67 -2.10
C ARG A 158 -0.31 -13.85 -2.23
N ARG A 159 -0.10 -12.88 -1.33
CA ARG A 159 1.10 -12.03 -1.31
C ARG A 159 2.35 -12.84 -0.97
N GLY A 160 2.28 -13.69 0.06
CA GLY A 160 3.40 -14.55 0.46
C GLY A 160 3.84 -15.47 -0.68
N ARG A 161 2.90 -16.12 -1.37
CA ARG A 161 3.20 -16.95 -2.54
C ARG A 161 3.86 -16.16 -3.66
N ALA A 162 3.41 -14.94 -3.93
CA ALA A 162 4.00 -14.09 -4.95
C ALA A 162 5.46 -13.74 -4.62
N VAL A 163 5.74 -13.38 -3.36
CA VAL A 163 7.11 -13.09 -2.88
C VAL A 163 8.00 -14.33 -3.00
N VAL A 164 7.56 -15.48 -2.48
CA VAL A 164 8.34 -16.73 -2.54
C VAL A 164 8.60 -17.18 -3.97
N LYS A 165 7.61 -17.04 -4.87
CA LYS A 165 7.79 -17.36 -6.29
C LYS A 165 8.86 -16.48 -6.92
N LYS A 166 8.84 -15.17 -6.66
CA LYS A 166 9.83 -14.23 -7.17
C LYS A 166 11.23 -14.53 -6.61
N LEU A 167 11.34 -14.80 -5.31
CA LEU A 167 12.62 -15.21 -4.70
C LEU A 167 13.21 -16.47 -5.33
N LYS A 168 12.38 -17.45 -5.71
CA LYS A 168 12.84 -18.66 -6.40
C LYS A 168 13.42 -18.36 -7.79
N GLU A 169 12.93 -17.32 -8.46
CA GLU A 169 13.40 -16.88 -9.79
C GLU A 169 14.69 -16.05 -9.68
N GLU A 170 14.84 -15.26 -8.61
CA GLU A 170 15.99 -14.36 -8.39
C GLU A 170 17.17 -15.01 -7.65
N ILE A 171 16.93 -16.04 -6.82
CA ILE A 171 18.00 -16.73 -6.08
C ILE A 171 18.57 -17.84 -6.97
N ASP A 172 19.82 -17.64 -7.41
CA ASP A 172 20.58 -18.66 -8.14
C ASP A 172 20.71 -19.95 -7.33
N ARG A 173 20.44 -21.08 -7.98
CA ARG A 173 20.60 -22.41 -7.38
C ARG A 173 22.08 -22.67 -7.14
N HIS A 174 22.49 -22.60 -5.87
CA HIS A 174 23.76 -23.13 -5.39
C HIS A 174 23.57 -24.58 -4.92
#